data_AF-A0A1Y6GT29-F1
#
_entry.id   AF-A0A1Y6GT29-F1
#
_cell.length_a   1.000
_cell.length_b   1.000
_cell.length_c   1.000
_cell.angle_alpha   90.00
_cell.angle_beta   90.00
_cell.angle_gamma   90.00
#
_symmetry.space_group_name_H-M   'P 1'
#
loop_
_entity.id
_entity.type
_entity.pdbx_description
1 polymer ?
#
loop_
_entity_poly.entity_id
_entity_poly.type
_entity_poly.pdbx_seq_one_letter_code
_entity_poly.pdbx_strand_id
1 'polypeptide(L)'
;MTKLINWCGLLLFALAGSAAAQTLPTPLEEGGAVASSHVPTPATPSAAQQHARWDALTPAQQAELRARYAAWNGLTATDRVVLRQARERLHALPEDQQRALRTQFTAMDRLHRDGWRLGSQLGAFYPQLQPLIGYVPAAQRDSVLAVLRSLDAGQLEQLAVLAQRTPPQDRDALRDAFLAEAPATRSIWLKRQLAR
;
A
#
# COMPACT_ATOMS: atom_id res chain seq x y z
N MET A 1 -27.21 12.15 -18.30
CA MET A 1 -26.71 10.77 -18.51
C MET A 1 -25.20 10.83 -18.72
N THR A 2 -24.42 10.69 -17.65
CA THR A 2 -22.95 10.76 -17.70
C THR A 2 -22.42 9.47 -17.09
N LYS A 3 -21.83 8.65 -17.96
CA LYS A 3 -21.33 7.29 -17.66
C LYS A 3 -20.08 7.37 -16.78
N LEU A 4 -20.10 6.64 -15.66
CA LEU A 4 -18.92 6.29 -14.86
C LEU A 4 -17.99 5.44 -15.73
N ILE A 5 -16.82 5.98 -16.07
CA ILE A 5 -15.75 5.24 -16.75
C ILE A 5 -15.03 4.40 -15.70
N ASN A 6 -15.12 3.09 -15.91
CA ASN A 6 -14.59 2.01 -15.11
C ASN A 6 -13.11 1.81 -15.49
N TRP A 7 -12.19 2.33 -14.69
CA TRP A 7 -10.75 2.31 -14.99
C TRP A 7 -10.05 1.20 -14.20
N CYS A 8 -10.04 -0.02 -14.73
CA CYS A 8 -9.10 -1.06 -14.28
C CYS A 8 -8.89 -2.22 -15.28
N GLY A 9 -9.33 -2.07 -16.53
CA GLY A 9 -9.08 -3.04 -17.59
C GLY A 9 -8.28 -2.41 -18.71
N LEU A 10 -7.25 -3.12 -19.17
CA LEU A 10 -6.50 -2.93 -20.41
C LEU A 10 -5.36 -1.90 -20.40
N LEU A 11 -4.16 -2.40 -20.15
CA LEU A 11 -2.99 -2.05 -20.97
C LEU A 11 -2.20 -3.33 -21.26
N LEU A 12 -2.74 -4.11 -22.19
CA LEU A 12 -2.06 -5.16 -22.94
C LEU A 12 -2.02 -4.68 -24.38
N PHE A 13 -0.82 -4.35 -24.87
CA PHE A 13 -0.24 -4.83 -26.13
C PHE A 13 1.00 -3.99 -26.47
N ALA A 14 2.14 -4.66 -26.58
CA ALA A 14 3.19 -4.25 -27.50
C ALA A 14 3.76 -5.52 -28.14
N LEU A 15 3.73 -5.49 -29.47
CA LEU A 15 4.11 -6.55 -30.39
C LEU A 15 5.63 -6.84 -30.39
N ALA A 16 5.90 -8.06 -30.85
CA ALA A 16 6.99 -8.47 -31.73
C ALA A 16 8.43 -8.48 -31.20
N GLY A 17 9.02 -9.67 -31.29
CA GLY A 17 10.47 -9.89 -31.25
C GLY A 17 10.79 -11.29 -31.72
N SER A 18 10.77 -11.51 -33.03
CA SER A 18 11.29 -12.73 -33.67
C SER A 18 12.79 -12.83 -33.40
N ALA A 19 13.21 -13.89 -32.73
CA ALA A 19 14.60 -14.23 -32.51
C ALA A 19 15.21 -14.79 -33.82
N ALA A 20 16.20 -14.07 -34.37
CA ALA A 20 17.09 -14.61 -35.37
C ALA A 20 18.14 -15.51 -34.71
N ALA A 21 18.43 -16.60 -35.38
CA ALA A 21 19.26 -17.71 -34.93
C ALA A 21 20.75 -17.32 -34.75
N GLN A 22 21.29 -17.74 -33.61
CA GLN A 22 22.51 -18.53 -33.43
C GLN A 22 23.64 -18.35 -34.46
N THR A 23 24.77 -17.83 -33.97
CA THR A 23 26.11 -18.22 -34.44
C THR A 23 27.06 -18.31 -33.24
N LEU A 24 27.36 -19.53 -32.81
CA LEU A 24 28.68 -19.93 -32.28
C LEU A 24 29.59 -20.27 -33.51
N PRO A 25 30.92 -20.46 -33.41
CA PRO A 25 31.79 -20.62 -32.22
C PRO A 25 33.16 -19.88 -32.31
N THR A 26 33.95 -19.86 -31.23
CA THR A 26 35.37 -20.34 -31.21
C THR A 26 35.96 -20.32 -29.78
N PRO A 27 36.68 -21.36 -29.33
CA PRO A 27 37.33 -21.42 -28.03
C PRO A 27 38.82 -21.03 -28.10
N LEU A 28 39.40 -20.82 -26.91
CA LEU A 28 40.83 -20.68 -26.52
C LEU A 28 41.42 -19.26 -26.57
N GLU A 29 41.58 -18.68 -25.38
CA GLU A 29 42.93 -18.49 -24.82
C GLU A 29 42.90 -18.40 -23.30
N GLU A 30 43.71 -19.24 -22.66
CA GLU A 30 44.16 -19.10 -21.28
C GLU A 30 45.08 -17.89 -21.16
N GLY A 31 44.92 -17.09 -20.12
CA GLY A 31 45.94 -16.12 -19.70
C GLY A 31 45.38 -14.74 -19.38
N GLY A 32 44.95 -14.56 -18.14
CA GLY A 32 44.62 -13.23 -17.65
C GLY A 32 43.97 -13.32 -16.29
N ALA A 33 44.75 -12.99 -15.25
CA ALA A 33 44.36 -12.85 -13.86
C ALA A 33 42.85 -12.66 -13.67
N VAL A 34 42.23 -13.58 -12.94
CA VAL A 34 40.90 -13.39 -12.35
C VAL A 34 40.98 -12.19 -11.40
N ALA A 35 40.91 -10.99 -11.97
CA ALA A 35 40.37 -9.83 -11.29
C ALA A 35 38.92 -10.19 -11.04
N SER A 36 38.71 -10.88 -9.91
CA SER A 36 37.40 -11.06 -9.31
C SER A 36 36.83 -9.66 -9.19
N SER A 37 35.98 -9.32 -10.15
CA SER A 37 35.13 -8.15 -10.11
C SER A 37 34.12 -8.48 -9.02
N HIS A 38 34.56 -8.37 -7.76
CA HIS A 38 33.68 -8.41 -6.62
C HIS A 38 32.81 -7.17 -6.80
N VAL A 39 31.66 -7.36 -7.45
CA VAL A 39 30.55 -6.42 -7.37
C VAL A 39 30.44 -6.12 -5.88
N PRO A 40 30.62 -4.86 -5.44
CA PRO A 40 30.62 -4.57 -4.02
C PRO A 40 29.23 -4.95 -3.52
N THR A 41 29.15 -6.08 -2.83
CA THR A 41 27.97 -6.45 -2.07
C THR A 41 27.74 -5.26 -1.14
N PRO A 42 26.57 -4.58 -1.18
CA PRO A 42 26.37 -3.40 -0.35
C PRO A 42 26.59 -3.81 1.11
N ALA A 43 27.68 -3.32 1.69
CA ALA A 43 28.05 -3.64 3.05
C ALA A 43 26.88 -3.24 3.96
N THR A 44 26.37 -4.19 4.74
CA THR A 44 25.32 -3.90 5.71
C THR A 44 25.91 -2.92 6.73
N PRO A 45 25.32 -1.73 6.94
CA PRO A 45 25.90 -0.73 7.83
C PRO A 45 25.99 -1.29 9.25
N SER A 46 27.10 -1.01 9.94
CA SER A 46 27.30 -1.43 11.33
C SER A 46 26.28 -0.76 12.27
N ALA A 47 26.05 -1.34 13.45
CA ALA A 47 25.14 -0.77 14.43
C ALA A 47 25.49 0.69 14.79
N ALA A 48 26.79 1.01 14.91
CA ALA A 48 27.27 2.36 15.15
C ALA A 48 26.91 3.33 14.00
N GLN A 49 27.03 2.89 12.75
CA GLN A 49 26.64 3.68 11.58
C GLN A 49 25.11 3.86 11.50
N GLN A 50 24.33 2.87 11.91
CA GLN A 50 22.87 2.97 11.96
C GLN A 50 22.42 3.97 13.04
N HIS A 51 23.03 3.95 14.22
CA HIS A 51 22.77 4.93 15.29
C HIS A 51 23.14 6.34 14.85
N ALA A 52 24.34 6.55 14.29
CA ALA A 52 24.74 7.87 13.79
C ALA A 52 23.79 8.40 12.71
N ARG A 53 23.30 7.54 11.81
CA ARG A 53 22.28 7.91 10.81
C ARG A 53 20.96 8.30 11.46
N TRP A 54 20.55 7.62 12.52
CA TRP A 54 19.33 7.94 13.27
C TRP A 54 19.45 9.27 14.01
N ASP A 55 20.57 9.51 14.67
CA ASP A 55 20.83 10.75 15.42
C ASP A 55 20.93 11.98 14.50
N ALA A 56 21.33 11.78 13.24
CA ALA A 56 21.36 12.83 12.23
C ALA A 56 19.96 13.22 11.70
N LEU A 57 18.90 12.44 11.97
CA LEU A 57 17.54 12.75 11.54
C LEU A 57 16.89 13.80 12.46
N THR A 58 16.10 14.69 11.88
CA THR A 58 15.28 15.62 12.66
C THR A 58 14.18 14.85 13.44
N PRO A 59 13.65 15.40 14.55
CA PRO A 59 12.57 14.75 15.29
C PRO A 59 11.36 14.38 14.43
N ALA A 60 11.03 15.21 13.44
CA ALA A 60 9.96 14.95 12.48
C ALA A 60 10.28 13.76 11.56
N GLN A 61 11.52 13.66 11.05
CA GLN A 61 11.96 12.53 10.23
C GLN A 61 11.99 11.21 11.03
N GLN A 62 12.43 11.27 12.29
CA GLN A 62 12.40 10.13 13.19
C GLN A 62 10.97 9.66 13.47
N ALA A 63 10.04 10.59 13.72
CA ALA A 63 8.64 10.27 13.95
C ALA A 63 7.99 9.64 12.70
N GLU A 64 8.29 10.17 11.52
CA GLU A 64 7.83 9.63 10.24
C GLU A 64 8.36 8.21 10.00
N LEU A 65 9.65 7.96 10.26
CA LEU A 65 10.23 6.63 10.11
C LEU A 65 9.60 5.62 11.09
N ARG A 66 9.38 6.04 12.34
CA ARG A 66 8.66 5.24 13.34
C ARG A 66 7.23 4.92 12.89
N ALA A 67 6.50 5.89 12.36
CA ALA A 67 5.13 5.69 11.86
C ALA A 67 5.10 4.70 10.68
N ARG A 68 6.03 4.83 9.73
CA ARG A 68 6.16 3.88 8.61
C ARG A 68 6.52 2.47 9.07
N TYR A 69 7.41 2.35 10.05
CA TYR A 69 7.77 1.06 10.63
C TYR A 69 6.60 0.40 11.36
N ALA A 70 5.85 1.17 12.17
CA ALA A 70 4.64 0.69 12.83
C ALA A 70 3.58 0.23 11.82
N ALA A 71 3.37 1.01 10.75
CA ALA A 71 2.46 0.63 9.67
C ALA A 71 2.88 -0.67 8.99
N TRP A 72 4.17 -0.80 8.64
CA TRP A 72 4.72 -2.04 8.09
C TRP A 72 4.48 -3.24 8.99
N ASN A 73 4.69 -3.08 10.31
CA ASN A 73 4.43 -4.15 11.29
C ASN A 73 2.96 -4.54 11.35
N GLY A 74 2.05 -3.58 11.18
CA GLY A 74 0.61 -3.81 11.15
C GLY A 74 0.06 -4.41 9.85
N LEU A 75 0.85 -4.51 8.77
CA LEU A 75 0.39 -5.12 7.51
C LEU A 75 0.18 -6.64 7.65
N THR A 76 -0.90 -7.13 7.05
CA THR A 76 -1.20 -8.56 6.99
C THR A 76 -0.17 -9.31 6.12
N ALA A 77 -0.09 -10.63 6.25
CA ALA A 77 0.78 -11.44 5.40
C ALA A 77 0.44 -11.26 3.89
N THR A 78 -0.85 -11.18 3.57
CA THR A 78 -1.35 -10.91 2.22
C THR A 78 -0.91 -9.53 1.72
N ASP A 79 -1.06 -8.48 2.52
CA ASP A 79 -0.59 -7.14 2.16
C ASP A 79 0.91 -7.10 1.87
N ARG A 80 1.71 -7.82 2.68
CA ARG A 80 3.16 -7.90 2.47
C ARG A 80 3.51 -8.61 1.16
N VAL A 81 2.75 -9.63 0.74
CA VAL A 81 2.91 -10.28 -0.58
C VAL A 81 2.61 -9.29 -1.70
N VAL A 82 1.45 -8.61 -1.63
CA VAL A 82 1.03 -7.62 -2.63
C VAL A 82 2.07 -6.50 -2.74
N LEU A 83 2.61 -6.02 -1.62
CA LEU A 83 3.61 -4.96 -1.60
C LEU A 83 4.96 -5.42 -2.19
N ARG A 84 5.38 -6.66 -1.94
CA ARG A 84 6.57 -7.23 -2.62
C ARG A 84 6.37 -7.28 -4.13
N GLN A 85 5.22 -7.77 -4.60
CA GLN A 85 4.90 -7.81 -6.03
C GLN A 85 4.82 -6.42 -6.65
N ALA A 86 4.24 -5.44 -5.94
CA ALA A 86 4.21 -4.04 -6.38
C ALA A 86 5.61 -3.44 -6.48
N ARG A 87 6.49 -3.77 -5.54
CA ARG A 87 7.90 -3.35 -5.56
C ARG A 87 8.64 -3.91 -6.77
N GLU A 88 8.49 -5.20 -7.07
CA GLU A 88 9.11 -5.80 -8.27
C GLU A 88 8.61 -5.13 -9.55
N ARG A 89 7.29 -4.90 -9.66
CA ARG A 89 6.71 -4.18 -10.81
C ARG A 89 7.26 -2.77 -10.93
N LEU A 90 7.39 -2.04 -9.82
CA LEU A 90 7.96 -0.69 -9.81
C LEU A 90 9.43 -0.69 -10.27
N HIS A 91 10.23 -1.65 -9.81
CA HIS A 91 11.64 -1.77 -10.23
C HIS A 91 11.82 -2.17 -11.69
N ALA A 92 10.85 -2.86 -12.28
CA ALA A 92 10.84 -3.20 -13.70
C ALA A 92 10.50 -1.99 -14.61
N LEU A 93 9.95 -0.90 -14.07
CA LEU A 93 9.64 0.29 -14.87
C LEU A 93 10.91 1.10 -15.19
N PRO A 94 10.96 1.80 -16.34
CA PRO A 94 12.00 2.79 -16.63
C PRO A 94 12.09 3.86 -15.54
N GLU A 95 13.28 4.40 -15.31
CA GLU A 95 13.50 5.39 -14.23
C GLU A 95 12.61 6.62 -14.33
N ASP A 96 12.34 7.13 -15.54
CA ASP A 96 11.46 8.28 -15.74
C ASP A 96 10.04 8.00 -15.26
N GLN A 97 9.54 6.78 -15.49
CA GLN A 97 8.23 6.35 -15.00
C GLN A 97 8.23 6.17 -13.48
N GLN A 98 9.30 5.60 -12.91
CA GLN A 98 9.45 5.51 -11.46
C GLN A 98 9.47 6.90 -10.80
N ARG A 99 10.20 7.86 -11.40
CA ARG A 99 10.25 9.26 -10.95
C ARG A 99 8.87 9.91 -11.04
N ALA A 100 8.16 9.74 -12.16
CA ALA A 100 6.81 10.26 -12.33
C ALA A 100 5.83 9.74 -11.25
N LEU A 101 5.84 8.44 -10.98
CA LEU A 101 5.02 7.83 -9.92
C LEU A 101 5.37 8.37 -8.53
N ARG A 102 6.67 8.53 -8.24
CA ARG A 102 7.12 9.10 -6.96
C ARG A 102 6.65 10.54 -6.80
N THR A 103 6.78 11.36 -7.84
CA THR A 103 6.30 12.75 -7.86
C THR A 103 4.80 12.81 -7.62
N GLN A 104 4.01 12.00 -8.34
CA GLN A 104 2.57 11.90 -8.15
C GLN A 104 2.22 11.54 -6.71
N PHE A 105 2.85 10.51 -6.15
CA PHE A 105 2.64 10.11 -4.76
C PHE A 105 3.01 11.23 -3.78
N THR A 106 4.12 11.95 -3.99
CA THR A 106 4.50 13.06 -3.11
C THR A 106 3.59 14.28 -3.20
N ALA A 107 2.93 14.47 -4.35
CA ALA A 107 1.96 15.53 -4.58
C ALA A 107 0.58 15.22 -3.97
N MET A 108 0.30 13.95 -3.62
CA MET A 108 -0.94 13.59 -2.94
C MET A 108 -1.02 14.23 -1.56
N ASP A 109 -2.25 14.59 -1.17
CA ASP A 109 -2.53 15.09 0.16
C ASP A 109 -2.10 14.08 1.24
N ARG A 110 -1.70 14.61 2.40
CA ARG A 110 -1.21 13.81 3.53
C ARG A 110 -2.24 12.77 3.96
N LEU A 111 -3.53 13.09 3.99
CA LEU A 111 -4.58 12.14 4.35
C LEU A 111 -4.54 10.90 3.45
N HIS A 112 -4.41 11.10 2.14
CA HIS A 112 -4.37 10.01 1.17
C HIS A 112 -3.09 9.18 1.31
N ARG A 113 -1.94 9.83 1.48
CA ARG A 113 -0.66 9.13 1.70
C ARG A 113 -0.68 8.30 2.99
N ASP A 114 -1.24 8.86 4.06
CA ASP A 114 -1.36 8.17 5.34
C ASP A 114 -2.33 6.98 5.22
N GLY A 115 -3.40 7.09 4.43
CA GLY A 115 -4.31 5.98 4.13
C GLY A 115 -3.61 4.76 3.52
N TRP A 116 -2.67 4.96 2.59
CA TRP A 116 -1.91 3.86 1.97
C TRP A 116 -1.05 3.07 2.96
N ARG A 117 -0.76 3.61 4.15
CA ARG A 117 -0.05 2.88 5.21
C ARG A 117 -0.89 1.74 5.81
N LEU A 118 -2.20 1.78 5.63
CA LEU A 118 -3.13 0.79 6.19
C LEU A 118 -3.18 -0.52 5.37
N GLY A 119 -2.53 -0.55 4.21
CA GLY A 119 -2.60 -1.65 3.25
C GLY A 119 -3.25 -1.19 1.94
N SER A 120 -3.10 -2.00 0.89
CA SER A 120 -3.56 -1.61 -0.46
C SER A 120 -5.07 -1.53 -0.58
N GLN A 121 -5.79 -2.50 0.02
CA GLN A 121 -7.24 -2.55 -0.01
C GLN A 121 -7.85 -1.42 0.84
N LEU A 122 -7.50 -1.35 2.13
CA LEU A 122 -8.04 -0.34 3.04
C LEU A 122 -7.60 1.08 2.65
N GLY A 123 -6.37 1.25 2.17
CA GLY A 123 -5.85 2.55 1.74
C GLY A 123 -6.62 3.15 0.56
N ALA A 124 -7.10 2.32 -0.37
CA ALA A 124 -7.91 2.78 -1.51
C ALA A 124 -9.28 3.36 -1.09
N PHE A 125 -9.86 2.86 0.01
CA PHE A 125 -11.14 3.34 0.56
C PHE A 125 -10.98 4.37 1.69
N TYR A 126 -9.75 4.62 2.15
CA TYR A 126 -9.51 5.47 3.31
C TYR A 126 -10.09 6.89 3.18
N PRO A 127 -9.98 7.60 2.04
CA PRO A 127 -10.58 8.93 1.90
C PRO A 127 -12.09 8.93 2.10
N GLN A 128 -12.79 7.92 1.59
CA GLN A 128 -14.25 7.81 1.74
C GLN A 128 -14.66 7.36 3.14
N LEU A 129 -13.80 6.58 3.82
CA LEU A 129 -14.04 6.15 5.19
C LEU A 129 -13.70 7.23 6.22
N GLN A 130 -12.85 8.21 5.87
CA GLN A 130 -12.37 9.26 6.76
C GLN A 130 -13.47 9.93 7.60
N PRO A 131 -14.67 10.24 7.08
CA PRO A 131 -15.72 10.86 7.89
C PRO A 131 -16.10 10.02 9.11
N LEU A 132 -16.11 8.69 8.97
CA LEU A 132 -16.48 7.73 10.02
C LEU A 132 -15.30 7.36 10.93
N ILE A 133 -14.07 7.32 10.41
CA ILE A 133 -12.90 6.80 11.15
C ILE A 133 -11.83 7.85 11.46
N GLY A 134 -12.03 9.10 11.03
CA GLY A 134 -11.08 10.19 11.26
C GLY A 134 -10.98 10.62 12.73
N TYR A 135 -12.03 10.38 13.51
CA TYR A 135 -12.06 10.62 14.96
C TYR A 135 -12.52 9.37 15.70
N VAL A 136 -11.60 8.42 15.87
CA VAL A 136 -11.80 7.23 16.70
C VAL A 136 -11.13 7.42 18.05
N PRO A 137 -11.85 7.24 19.18
CA PRO A 137 -11.27 7.27 20.52
C PRO A 137 -10.08 6.32 20.64
N ALA A 138 -9.01 6.73 21.33
CA ALA A 138 -7.76 5.97 21.39
C ALA A 138 -7.97 4.49 21.79
N ALA A 139 -8.87 4.24 22.74
CA ALA A 139 -9.21 2.90 23.23
C ALA A 139 -9.88 1.99 22.17
N GLN A 140 -10.52 2.57 21.14
CA GLN A 140 -11.22 1.81 20.10
C GLN A 140 -10.39 1.64 18.82
N ARG A 141 -9.26 2.35 18.66
CA ARG A 141 -8.51 2.41 17.39
C ARG A 141 -8.06 1.05 16.91
N ASP A 142 -7.50 0.23 17.79
CA ASP A 142 -6.99 -1.09 17.42
C ASP A 142 -8.12 -2.04 17.02
N SER A 143 -9.24 -2.02 17.77
CA SER A 143 -10.44 -2.82 17.45
C SER A 143 -11.05 -2.41 16.11
N VAL A 144 -11.21 -1.11 15.86
CA VAL A 144 -11.71 -0.59 14.58
C VAL A 144 -10.80 -1.02 13.44
N LEU A 145 -9.48 -0.84 13.59
CA LEU A 145 -8.52 -1.19 12.56
C LEU A 145 -8.49 -2.70 12.28
N ALA A 146 -8.59 -3.54 13.31
CA ALA A 146 -8.69 -4.99 13.16
C ALA A 146 -9.94 -5.39 12.36
N VAL A 147 -11.09 -4.79 12.67
CA VAL A 147 -12.33 -5.04 11.93
C VAL A 147 -12.20 -4.58 10.48
N LEU A 148 -11.72 -3.36 10.22
CA LEU A 148 -11.55 -2.84 8.86
C LEU A 148 -10.63 -3.72 8.01
N ARG A 149 -9.57 -4.29 8.59
CA ARG A 149 -8.67 -5.25 7.92
C ARG A 149 -9.31 -6.61 7.65
N SER A 150 -10.35 -6.98 8.39
CA SER A 150 -11.10 -8.22 8.16
C SER A 150 -12.13 -8.11 7.03
N LEU A 151 -12.42 -6.90 6.56
CA LEU A 151 -13.40 -6.68 5.51
C LEU A 151 -12.83 -6.98 4.13
N ASP A 152 -13.66 -7.52 3.25
CA ASP A 152 -13.37 -7.57 1.83
C ASP A 152 -13.63 -6.23 1.13
N ALA A 153 -13.23 -6.12 -0.14
CA ALA A 153 -13.39 -4.90 -0.92
C ALA A 153 -14.86 -4.45 -1.08
N GLY A 154 -15.80 -5.40 -1.24
CA GLY A 154 -17.22 -5.07 -1.39
C GLY A 154 -17.85 -4.57 -0.08
N GLN A 155 -17.44 -5.14 1.05
CA GLN A 155 -17.83 -4.65 2.37
C GLN A 155 -17.24 -3.26 2.67
N LEU A 156 -15.98 -3.01 2.29
CA LEU A 156 -15.35 -1.68 2.41
C LEU A 156 -16.06 -0.63 1.56
N GLU A 157 -16.45 -0.97 0.34
CA GLU A 157 -17.24 -0.09 -0.54
C GLU A 157 -18.59 0.26 0.11
N GLN A 158 -19.31 -0.73 0.64
CA GLN A 158 -20.58 -0.52 1.34
C GLN A 158 -20.41 0.40 2.56
N LEU A 159 -19.38 0.16 3.37
CA LEU A 159 -19.07 0.98 4.53
C LEU A 159 -18.67 2.41 4.13
N ALA A 160 -17.93 2.58 3.04
CA ALA A 160 -17.56 3.88 2.50
C ALA A 160 -18.80 4.70 2.07
N VAL A 161 -19.78 4.06 1.42
CA VAL A 161 -21.05 4.71 1.08
C VAL A 161 -21.80 5.14 2.34
N LEU A 162 -21.88 4.27 3.36
CA LEU A 162 -22.51 4.62 4.64
C LEU A 162 -21.78 5.81 5.32
N ALA A 163 -20.45 5.75 5.41
CA ALA A 163 -19.64 6.80 6.02
C ALA A 163 -19.89 8.19 5.43
N GLN A 164 -20.14 8.28 4.11
CA GLN A 164 -20.47 9.55 3.47
C GLN A 164 -21.92 10.00 3.67
N ARG A 165 -22.86 9.06 3.83
CA ARG A 165 -24.28 9.36 4.04
C ARG A 165 -24.60 9.72 5.49
N THR A 166 -23.80 9.25 6.44
CA THR A 166 -24.07 9.43 7.88
C THR A 166 -23.67 10.83 8.35
N PRO A 167 -24.64 11.62 8.87
CA PRO A 167 -24.38 12.93 9.45
C PRO A 167 -23.40 12.84 10.63
N PRO A 168 -22.59 13.88 10.92
CA PRO A 168 -21.57 13.86 11.96
C PRO A 168 -22.04 13.34 13.32
N GLN A 169 -23.24 13.73 13.76
CA GLN A 169 -23.82 13.34 15.05
C GLN A 169 -24.15 11.84 15.17
N ASP A 170 -24.35 11.15 14.05
CA ASP A 170 -24.77 9.74 14.02
C ASP A 170 -23.59 8.78 13.77
N ARG A 171 -22.40 9.32 13.50
CA ARG A 171 -21.22 8.50 13.12
C ARG A 171 -20.74 7.61 14.26
N ASP A 172 -20.81 8.09 15.49
CA ASP A 172 -20.41 7.31 16.65
C ASP A 172 -21.36 6.14 16.86
N ALA A 173 -22.67 6.39 16.79
CA ALA A 173 -23.69 5.34 16.85
C ALA A 173 -23.52 4.30 15.71
N LEU A 174 -23.24 4.75 14.48
CA LEU A 174 -22.98 3.83 13.36
C LEU A 174 -21.75 2.97 13.62
N ARG A 175 -20.66 3.55 14.14
CA ARG A 175 -19.42 2.84 14.43
C ARG A 175 -19.62 1.81 15.53
N ASP A 176 -20.29 2.18 16.62
CA ASP A 176 -20.57 1.28 17.73
C ASP A 176 -21.47 0.11 17.28
N ALA A 177 -22.51 0.40 16.50
CA ALA A 177 -23.38 -0.64 15.93
C ALA A 177 -22.61 -1.57 14.98
N PHE A 178 -21.68 -1.04 14.19
CA PHE A 178 -20.85 -1.82 13.30
C PHE A 178 -19.85 -2.71 14.06
N LEU A 179 -19.25 -2.20 15.15
CA LEU A 179 -18.31 -2.93 15.99
C LEU A 179 -18.99 -4.04 16.81
N ALA A 180 -20.26 -3.84 17.19
CA ALA A 180 -21.06 -4.84 17.90
C ALA A 180 -21.48 -6.01 16.99
N GLU A 181 -21.49 -5.83 15.67
CA GLU A 181 -21.93 -6.85 14.72
C GLU A 181 -20.90 -7.98 14.56
N ALA A 182 -21.37 -9.23 14.65
CA ALA A 182 -20.52 -10.40 14.50
C ALA A 182 -19.95 -10.52 13.07
N PRO A 183 -18.74 -11.09 12.88
CA PRO A 183 -18.14 -11.20 11.56
C PRO A 183 -19.02 -11.91 10.52
N ALA A 184 -19.76 -12.95 10.93
CA ALA A 184 -20.59 -13.75 10.03
C ALA A 184 -21.83 -13.00 9.49
N THR A 185 -22.34 -12.00 10.22
CA THR A 185 -23.57 -11.29 9.89
C THR A 185 -23.32 -9.88 9.36
N ARG A 186 -22.07 -9.41 9.40
CA ARG A 186 -21.66 -8.05 9.00
C ARG A 186 -22.04 -7.68 7.57
N SER A 187 -21.87 -8.59 6.61
CA SER A 187 -22.28 -8.36 5.21
C SER A 187 -23.79 -8.09 5.08
N ILE A 188 -24.61 -8.83 5.84
CA ILE A 188 -26.07 -8.68 5.83
C ILE A 188 -26.44 -7.35 6.49
N TRP A 189 -25.78 -7.01 7.61
CA TRP A 189 -25.97 -5.75 8.30
C TRP A 189 -25.67 -4.54 7.42
N LEU A 190 -24.53 -4.54 6.71
CA LEU A 190 -24.14 -3.44 5.80
C LEU A 190 -25.18 -3.22 4.69
N LYS A 191 -25.63 -4.31 4.05
CA LYS A 191 -26.69 -4.24 3.03
C LYS A 191 -28.00 -3.67 3.58
N ARG A 192 -28.39 -4.06 4.80
CA ARG A 192 -29.59 -3.55 5.46
C ARG A 192 -29.48 -2.07 5.80
N GLN A 193 -28.31 -1.59 6.25
CA GLN A 193 -28.12 -0.16 6.54
C GLN A 193 -28.18 0.69 5.27
N LEU A 194 -27.67 0.19 4.15
CA LEU A 194 -27.69 0.91 2.86
C LEU A 194 -29.08 1.04 2.25
N ALA A 195 -30.02 0.18 2.64
CA ALA A 195 -31.41 0.18 2.17
C ALA A 195 -32.33 1.12 2.97
N ARG A 196 -31.80 1.74 4.04
CA ARG A 196 -32.50 2.77 4.83
C ARG A 196 -32.22 4.15 4.27
#